data_AF-A0A2C9TZ95-F1
#
_entry.id   AF-A0A2C9TZ95-F1
#
_cell.length_a   1.000
_cell.length_b   1.000
_cell.length_c   1.000
_cell.angle_alpha   90.00
_cell.angle_beta   90.00
_cell.angle_gamma   90.00
#
_symmetry.space_group_name_H-M   'P 1'
#
loop_
_entity.id
_entity.type
_entity.pdbx_description
1 polymer ?
#
loop_
_entity_poly.entity_id
_entity_poly.type
_entity_poly.pdbx_seq_one_letter_code
_entity_poly.pdbx_strand_id
1 'polypeptide(L)'
;MTTGKDTVILNFISMAGRGVDLNRNWSVDWGKKEKDFDPNEENPGIAPFSEPETQIMRKLALSFDPHIWVNVHSGMEALFMPYDHRNTTPDGSPSQRMKTLLSELNQVHCHKHCMIGSGGGSVGYLAHGTATDYMYDIVKVPMAFTFEIYGDPTASSKDCFKMFNPVDLAAFNRVLNDWSAAFFTIFKLGPLQLDEVGSKASTANLDKWVSIDEYLDGYLMERRNRYGKKMEVLDLGMQEIRTYFRLFLLSSVLLFIMFCSRISKGKSGRPIVSAIAL
;
A
#
# COMPACT_ATOMS: atom_id res chain seq x y z
N MET A 1 10.25 -26.41 -14.39
CA MET A 1 10.75 -25.04 -14.11
C MET A 1 9.74 -24.42 -13.15
N THR A 2 9.94 -24.60 -11.85
CA THR A 2 9.10 -24.01 -10.81
C THR A 2 9.46 -22.54 -10.71
N THR A 3 8.63 -21.66 -11.24
CA THR A 3 8.70 -20.22 -10.99
C THR A 3 8.43 -20.03 -9.51
N GLY A 4 9.50 -19.86 -8.72
CA GLY A 4 9.37 -19.49 -7.31
C GLY A 4 8.69 -18.13 -7.23
N LYS A 5 7.61 -18.06 -6.46
CA LYS A 5 6.95 -16.79 -6.12
C LYS A 5 7.92 -15.95 -5.28
N ASP A 6 8.10 -14.68 -5.61
CA ASP A 6 8.93 -13.77 -4.82
C ASP A 6 8.11 -13.15 -3.66
N THR A 7 8.77 -12.76 -2.57
CA THR A 7 8.11 -12.70 -1.24
C THR A 7 7.12 -11.55 -1.06
N VAL A 8 7.43 -10.31 -1.43
CA VAL A 8 6.54 -9.14 -1.18
C VAL A 8 6.71 -8.07 -2.28
N ILE A 9 5.60 -7.51 -2.77
CA ILE A 9 5.61 -6.21 -3.49
C ILE A 9 4.97 -5.13 -2.63
N LEU A 10 5.67 -3.99 -2.57
CA LEU A 10 5.18 -2.74 -2.01
C LEU A 10 4.86 -1.77 -3.14
N ASN A 11 3.67 -1.20 -3.11
CA ASN A 11 3.27 -0.18 -4.06
C ASN A 11 2.57 0.98 -3.36
N PHE A 12 2.73 2.17 -3.91
CA PHE A 12 2.01 3.36 -3.51
C PHE A 12 1.30 3.90 -4.74
N ILE A 13 -0.02 3.99 -4.67
CA ILE A 13 -0.86 4.35 -5.81
C ILE A 13 -1.49 5.71 -5.50
N SER A 14 -1.22 6.69 -6.35
CA SER A 14 -1.74 8.07 -6.24
C SER A 14 -2.47 8.47 -7.53
N MET A 15 -2.81 9.75 -7.71
CA MET A 15 -3.41 10.23 -8.94
C MET A 15 -2.37 10.44 -10.05
N ALA A 16 -2.73 10.07 -11.28
CA ALA A 16 -1.94 10.38 -12.47
C ALA A 16 -2.00 11.87 -12.82
N GLY A 17 -0.97 12.38 -13.51
CA GLY A 17 -0.90 13.80 -13.92
C GLY A 17 -2.05 14.31 -14.80
N ARG A 18 -2.88 13.41 -15.34
CA ARG A 18 -4.08 13.69 -16.15
C ARG A 18 -5.41 13.68 -15.38
N GLY A 19 -5.36 13.55 -14.05
CA GLY A 19 -6.58 13.54 -13.22
C GLY A 19 -7.32 12.21 -13.25
N VAL A 20 -6.61 11.10 -13.46
CA VAL A 20 -7.10 9.73 -13.28
C VAL A 20 -6.67 9.26 -11.90
N ASP A 21 -7.60 8.68 -11.14
CA ASP A 21 -7.26 7.96 -9.91
C ASP A 21 -6.69 6.59 -10.29
N LEU A 22 -5.39 6.38 -10.03
CA LEU A 22 -4.73 5.11 -10.34
C LEU A 22 -5.28 3.97 -9.50
N ASN A 23 -5.93 4.22 -8.36
CA ASN A 23 -6.61 3.20 -7.55
C ASN A 23 -8.08 3.03 -7.93
N ARG A 24 -8.50 3.57 -9.08
CA ARG A 24 -9.75 3.23 -9.79
C ARG A 24 -9.51 2.69 -11.20
N ASN A 25 -8.24 2.58 -11.62
CA ASN A 25 -7.84 2.26 -12.99
C ASN A 25 -7.51 0.76 -13.21
N TRP A 26 -7.98 -0.14 -12.34
CA TRP A 26 -7.77 -1.59 -12.44
C TRP A 26 -9.02 -2.31 -12.91
N SER A 27 -8.90 -3.53 -13.45
CA SER A 27 -10.01 -4.16 -14.20
C SER A 27 -11.14 -4.78 -13.36
N VAL A 28 -11.05 -4.85 -12.04
CA VAL A 28 -12.10 -5.47 -11.20
C VAL A 28 -13.23 -4.46 -10.96
N ASP A 29 -14.45 -4.80 -11.42
CA ASP A 29 -15.66 -3.94 -11.36
C ASP A 29 -15.42 -2.52 -11.94
N TRP A 30 -14.47 -2.38 -12.87
CA TRP A 30 -14.00 -1.09 -13.38
C TRP A 30 -15.12 -0.22 -13.97
N GLY A 31 -15.08 1.08 -13.68
CA GLY A 31 -15.95 2.08 -14.28
C GLY A 31 -17.36 2.13 -13.69
N LYS A 32 -17.68 1.24 -12.73
CA LYS A 32 -18.90 1.33 -11.94
C LYS A 32 -18.85 2.56 -11.02
N LYS A 33 -20.00 3.19 -10.87
CA LYS A 33 -20.16 4.44 -10.13
C LYS A 33 -21.19 4.23 -9.03
N GLU A 34 -20.79 4.44 -7.79
CA GLU A 34 -21.70 4.48 -6.65
C GLU A 34 -22.48 5.80 -6.63
N LYS A 35 -23.48 5.89 -5.74
CA LYS A 35 -24.34 7.08 -5.63
C LYS A 35 -23.58 8.34 -5.24
N ASP A 36 -22.50 8.17 -4.51
CA ASP A 36 -21.58 9.19 -3.99
C ASP A 36 -20.36 9.43 -4.88
N PHE A 37 -20.31 8.84 -6.08
CA PHE A 37 -19.20 8.99 -7.01
C PHE A 37 -18.89 10.45 -7.36
N ASP A 38 -17.65 10.88 -7.08
CA ASP A 38 -17.11 12.18 -7.53
C ASP A 38 -16.10 11.98 -8.67
N PRO A 39 -16.37 12.43 -9.91
CA PRO A 39 -15.43 12.33 -11.01
C PRO A 39 -14.13 13.14 -10.82
N ASN A 40 -14.06 14.06 -9.86
CA ASN A 40 -12.83 14.79 -9.57
C ASN A 40 -11.88 14.00 -8.67
N GLU A 41 -12.41 13.05 -7.91
CA GLU A 41 -11.66 12.25 -6.94
C GLU A 41 -11.49 10.80 -7.43
N GLU A 42 -12.49 10.25 -8.11
CA GLU A 42 -12.57 8.82 -8.44
C GLU A 42 -12.55 8.52 -9.94
N ASN A 43 -12.06 9.44 -10.77
CA ASN A 43 -12.01 9.23 -12.22
C ASN A 43 -11.23 7.96 -12.57
N PRO A 44 -11.89 6.91 -13.12
CA PRO A 44 -11.25 5.62 -13.35
C PRO A 44 -10.43 5.57 -14.64
N GLY A 45 -10.39 6.66 -15.42
CA GLY A 45 -9.76 6.72 -16.74
C GLY A 45 -10.71 6.29 -17.87
N ILE A 46 -10.16 6.12 -19.08
CA ILE A 46 -10.93 5.79 -20.29
C ILE A 46 -11.13 4.28 -20.50
N ALA A 47 -10.31 3.47 -19.84
CA ALA A 47 -10.32 2.02 -19.88
C ALA A 47 -9.55 1.50 -18.65
N PRO A 48 -9.77 0.24 -18.20
CA PRO A 48 -8.88 -0.35 -17.21
C PRO A 48 -7.45 -0.38 -17.75
N PHE A 49 -6.49 -0.04 -16.90
CA PHE A 49 -5.08 0.11 -17.26
C PHE A 49 -4.81 1.16 -18.34
N SER A 50 -5.61 2.24 -18.42
CA SER A 50 -5.33 3.34 -19.36
C SER A 50 -4.06 4.11 -19.02
N GLU A 51 -3.64 4.10 -17.74
CA GLU A 51 -2.47 4.84 -17.28
C GLU A 51 -1.20 3.98 -17.34
N PRO A 52 -0.05 4.55 -17.77
CA PRO A 52 1.20 3.80 -17.86
C PRO A 52 1.66 3.25 -16.49
N GLU A 53 1.37 3.95 -15.40
CA GLU A 53 1.70 3.54 -14.03
C GLU A 53 1.00 2.23 -13.66
N THR A 54 -0.31 2.11 -13.90
CA THR A 54 -1.05 0.87 -13.62
C THR A 54 -0.65 -0.26 -14.57
N GLN A 55 -0.32 0.04 -15.83
CA GLN A 55 0.19 -0.95 -16.78
C GLN A 55 1.54 -1.54 -16.33
N ILE A 56 2.47 -0.71 -15.84
CA ILE A 56 3.78 -1.16 -15.35
C ILE A 56 3.60 -2.02 -14.11
N MET A 57 2.80 -1.57 -13.13
CA MET A 57 2.57 -2.34 -11.90
C MET A 57 1.86 -3.67 -12.17
N ARG A 58 0.91 -3.70 -13.10
CA ARG A 58 0.30 -4.95 -13.58
C ARG A 58 1.35 -5.90 -14.15
N LYS A 59 2.23 -5.41 -15.04
CA LYS A 59 3.28 -6.25 -15.64
C LYS A 59 4.22 -6.79 -14.56
N LEU A 60 4.66 -5.94 -13.63
CA LEU A 60 5.54 -6.33 -12.53
C LEU A 60 4.92 -7.41 -11.65
N ALA A 61 3.66 -7.21 -11.23
CA ALA A 61 2.95 -8.18 -10.39
C ALA A 61 2.79 -9.54 -11.08
N LEU A 62 2.47 -9.55 -12.38
CA LEU A 62 2.35 -10.78 -13.15
C LEU A 62 3.71 -11.47 -13.38
N SER A 63 4.80 -10.71 -13.51
CA SER A 63 6.14 -11.29 -13.69
C SER A 63 6.78 -11.78 -12.41
N PHE A 64 6.53 -11.10 -11.29
CA PHE A 64 7.12 -11.38 -9.99
C PHE A 64 6.33 -12.44 -9.21
N ASP A 65 5.03 -12.57 -9.50
CA ASP A 65 4.11 -13.52 -8.85
C ASP A 65 4.21 -13.47 -7.31
N PRO A 66 3.83 -12.33 -6.67
CA PRO A 66 4.08 -12.12 -5.26
C PRO A 66 3.25 -13.04 -4.36
N HIS A 67 3.81 -13.40 -3.21
CA HIS A 67 3.03 -13.98 -2.11
C HIS A 67 2.22 -12.95 -1.33
N ILE A 68 2.79 -11.75 -1.18
CA ILE A 68 2.20 -10.65 -0.41
C ILE A 68 2.24 -9.37 -1.25
N TRP A 69 1.11 -8.68 -1.32
CA TRP A 69 0.99 -7.37 -1.92
C TRP A 69 0.51 -6.37 -0.88
N VAL A 70 1.18 -5.23 -0.77
CA VAL A 70 0.74 -4.12 0.08
C VAL A 70 0.67 -2.83 -0.74
N ASN A 71 -0.53 -2.27 -0.82
CA ASN A 71 -0.84 -0.98 -1.41
C ASN A 71 -0.91 0.07 -0.29
N VAL A 72 0.05 1.00 -0.22
CA VAL A 72 0.16 1.94 0.91
C VAL A 72 -0.43 3.30 0.54
N HIS A 73 -1.27 3.81 1.42
CA HIS A 73 -2.09 5.03 1.33
C HIS A 73 -1.99 5.85 2.62
N SER A 74 -2.47 7.09 2.57
CA SER A 74 -2.69 7.92 3.75
C SER A 74 -4.01 8.69 3.61
N GLY A 75 -4.47 9.24 4.73
CA GLY A 75 -5.75 9.92 4.89
C GLY A 75 -6.53 9.39 6.10
N MET A 76 -6.16 8.20 6.56
CA MET A 76 -6.67 7.56 7.78
C MET A 76 -5.67 6.54 8.33
N GLU A 77 -6.03 5.85 9.40
CA GLU A 77 -5.23 4.76 9.98
C GLU A 77 -6.03 3.46 9.95
N ALA A 78 -5.67 2.56 9.05
CA ALA A 78 -6.36 1.30 8.84
C ALA A 78 -5.52 0.27 8.08
N LEU A 79 -5.91 -0.99 8.25
CA LEU A 79 -5.31 -2.16 7.63
C LEU A 79 -6.40 -2.93 6.90
N PHE A 80 -6.57 -2.64 5.62
CA PHE A 80 -7.58 -3.28 4.81
C PHE A 80 -7.07 -4.52 4.10
N MET A 81 -8.00 -5.44 3.92
CA MET A 81 -7.93 -6.58 3.02
C MET A 81 -9.12 -6.48 2.04
N PRO A 82 -9.17 -7.30 1.00
CA PRO A 82 -10.32 -7.33 0.12
C PRO A 82 -11.65 -7.56 0.89
N TYR A 83 -12.79 -7.18 0.32
CA TYR A 83 -12.92 -6.44 -0.94
C TYR A 83 -13.05 -4.93 -0.71
N ASP A 84 -12.57 -4.14 -1.68
CA ASP A 84 -12.82 -2.70 -1.73
C ASP A 84 -14.16 -2.41 -2.45
N HIS A 85 -14.48 -3.15 -3.50
CA HIS A 85 -15.72 -2.99 -4.28
C HIS A 85 -16.97 -3.67 -3.66
N ARG A 86 -16.81 -4.35 -2.53
CA ARG A 86 -17.89 -5.03 -1.80
C ARG A 86 -17.79 -4.74 -0.31
N ASN A 87 -18.94 -4.76 0.36
CA ASN A 87 -19.03 -4.61 1.81
C ASN A 87 -18.73 -5.92 2.60
N THR A 88 -18.03 -6.87 2.00
CA THR A 88 -17.75 -8.18 2.58
C THR A 88 -16.27 -8.51 2.49
N THR A 89 -15.75 -9.17 3.52
CA THR A 89 -14.43 -9.80 3.44
C THR A 89 -14.56 -11.15 2.72
N PRO A 90 -13.54 -11.61 1.97
CA PRO A 90 -13.46 -12.98 1.52
C PRO A 90 -13.64 -13.96 2.68
N ASP A 91 -14.17 -15.14 2.37
CA ASP A 91 -14.38 -16.21 3.35
C ASP A 91 -13.23 -17.24 3.35
N GLY A 92 -13.25 -18.12 4.33
CA GLY A 92 -12.37 -19.28 4.40
C GLY A 92 -11.00 -19.03 5.04
N SER A 93 -10.18 -20.08 5.05
CA SER A 93 -8.87 -20.06 5.72
C SER A 93 -7.88 -19.01 5.19
N PRO A 94 -7.84 -18.65 3.89
CA PRO A 94 -6.94 -17.59 3.43
C PRO A 94 -7.29 -16.22 4.04
N SER A 95 -8.59 -15.93 4.17
CA SER A 95 -9.07 -14.71 4.81
C SER A 95 -8.71 -14.65 6.29
N GLN A 96 -8.87 -15.77 6.99
CA GLN A 96 -8.50 -15.85 8.41
C GLN A 96 -7.00 -15.56 8.63
N ARG A 97 -6.13 -16.08 7.76
CA ARG A 97 -4.68 -15.83 7.83
C ARG A 97 -4.30 -14.38 7.57
N MET A 98 -4.93 -13.76 6.57
CA MET A 98 -4.81 -12.32 6.34
C MET A 98 -5.22 -11.54 7.61
N LYS A 99 -6.38 -11.85 8.21
CA LYS A 99 -6.85 -11.21 9.45
C LYS A 99 -5.88 -11.40 10.62
N THR A 100 -5.30 -12.59 10.78
CA THR A 100 -4.29 -12.87 11.81
C THR A 100 -3.07 -11.99 11.62
N LEU A 101 -2.50 -11.93 10.41
CA LEU A 101 -1.34 -11.08 10.12
C LEU A 101 -1.65 -9.60 10.40
N LEU A 102 -2.79 -9.09 9.94
CA LEU A 102 -3.20 -7.71 10.19
C LEU A 102 -3.42 -7.41 11.68
N SER A 103 -3.90 -8.39 12.45
CA SER A 103 -4.10 -8.22 13.90
C SER A 103 -2.77 -8.06 14.63
N GLU A 104 -1.76 -8.86 14.27
CA GLU A 104 -0.40 -8.73 14.80
C GLU A 104 0.22 -7.37 14.42
N LEU A 105 0.06 -6.95 13.16
CA LEU A 105 0.54 -5.63 12.72
C LEU A 105 -0.14 -4.49 13.46
N ASN A 106 -1.46 -4.56 13.65
CA ASN A 106 -2.21 -3.55 14.39
C ASN A 106 -1.73 -3.47 15.85
N GLN A 107 -1.50 -4.63 16.49
CA GLN A 107 -1.03 -4.67 17.86
C GLN A 107 0.36 -4.06 18.03
N VAL A 108 1.29 -4.31 17.10
CA VAL A 108 2.69 -3.91 17.24
C VAL A 108 2.96 -2.51 16.67
N HIS A 109 2.39 -2.17 15.51
CA HIS A 109 2.78 -0.98 14.73
C HIS A 109 1.68 0.07 14.58
N CYS A 110 0.44 -0.27 14.89
CA CYS A 110 -0.68 0.68 14.85
C CYS A 110 -1.40 0.74 16.20
N HIS A 111 -0.69 0.45 17.29
CA HIS A 111 -1.11 0.51 18.69
C HIS A 111 -2.59 0.15 18.99
N LYS A 112 -3.14 -0.85 18.29
CA LYS A 112 -4.53 -1.30 18.37
C LYS A 112 -5.60 -0.26 17.98
N HIS A 113 -5.23 0.80 17.25
CA HIS A 113 -6.18 1.81 16.75
C HIS A 113 -6.54 1.64 15.28
N CYS A 114 -5.74 0.92 14.47
CA CYS A 114 -6.12 0.68 13.07
C CYS A 114 -7.38 -0.17 13.00
N MET A 115 -8.29 0.21 12.10
CA MET A 115 -9.40 -0.65 11.69
C MET A 115 -8.87 -1.80 10.84
N ILE A 116 -9.43 -3.00 11.00
CA ILE A 116 -9.10 -4.19 10.19
C ILE A 116 -10.36 -4.71 9.52
N GLY A 117 -10.32 -4.96 8.21
CA GLY A 117 -11.44 -5.54 7.50
C GLY A 117 -11.42 -5.29 5.99
N SER A 118 -12.58 -5.48 5.37
CA SER A 118 -12.79 -5.17 3.95
C SER A 118 -12.72 -3.67 3.76
N GLY A 119 -11.99 -3.17 2.76
CA GLY A 119 -11.96 -1.74 2.46
C GLY A 119 -13.36 -1.15 2.27
N GLY A 120 -14.20 -1.82 1.47
CA GLY A 120 -15.57 -1.40 1.20
C GLY A 120 -16.51 -1.52 2.41
N GLY A 121 -16.29 -2.51 3.27
CA GLY A 121 -17.10 -2.75 4.47
C GLY A 121 -16.70 -1.88 5.67
N SER A 122 -15.42 -1.54 5.80
CA SER A 122 -14.86 -0.85 6.96
C SER A 122 -14.88 0.67 6.83
N VAL A 123 -14.74 1.23 5.63
CA VAL A 123 -14.71 2.69 5.40
C VAL A 123 -16.10 3.27 5.14
N GLY A 124 -17.04 2.44 4.66
CA GLY A 124 -18.43 2.85 4.45
C GLY A 124 -18.75 3.40 3.06
N TYR A 125 -17.80 3.33 2.11
CA TYR A 125 -18.05 3.53 0.67
C TYR A 125 -17.38 2.40 -0.12
N LEU A 126 -17.87 2.12 -1.33
CA LEU A 126 -17.34 1.05 -2.18
C LEU A 126 -16.41 1.66 -3.25
N ALA A 127 -15.20 1.13 -3.35
CA ALA A 127 -14.22 1.56 -4.34
C ALA A 127 -14.10 0.51 -5.46
N HIS A 128 -14.30 0.94 -6.70
CA HIS A 128 -14.28 0.07 -7.88
C HIS A 128 -12.97 0.21 -8.65
N GLY A 129 -12.48 -0.86 -9.27
CA GLY A 129 -11.25 -0.82 -10.05
C GLY A 129 -10.00 -0.58 -9.20
N THR A 130 -9.94 -1.13 -7.99
CA THR A 130 -8.79 -0.97 -7.08
C THR A 130 -7.67 -1.97 -7.36
N ALA A 131 -6.46 -1.61 -6.94
CA ALA A 131 -5.31 -2.49 -7.07
C ALA A 131 -5.42 -3.74 -6.19
N THR A 132 -5.87 -3.58 -4.95
CA THR A 132 -5.95 -4.67 -3.96
C THR A 132 -6.94 -5.74 -4.42
N ASP A 133 -8.09 -5.34 -4.94
CA ASP A 133 -9.07 -6.27 -5.52
C ASP A 133 -8.52 -6.97 -6.77
N TYR A 134 -7.80 -6.26 -7.66
CA TYR A 134 -7.16 -6.90 -8.81
C TYR A 134 -6.07 -7.91 -8.42
N MET A 135 -5.23 -7.57 -7.43
CA MET A 135 -4.19 -8.48 -6.94
C MET A 135 -4.80 -9.74 -6.34
N TYR A 136 -5.89 -9.60 -5.60
CA TYR A 136 -6.58 -10.73 -5.00
C TYR A 136 -7.34 -11.58 -6.03
N ASP A 137 -8.21 -10.98 -6.83
CA ASP A 137 -9.12 -11.72 -7.72
C ASP A 137 -8.48 -12.17 -9.02
N ILE A 138 -7.55 -11.40 -9.60
CA ILE A 138 -6.98 -11.69 -10.92
C ILE A 138 -5.59 -12.29 -10.82
N VAL A 139 -4.68 -11.64 -10.07
CA VAL A 139 -3.30 -12.12 -9.92
C VAL A 139 -3.21 -13.31 -8.96
N LYS A 140 -4.23 -13.49 -8.10
CA LYS A 140 -4.29 -14.55 -7.08
C LYS A 140 -3.12 -14.47 -6.09
N VAL A 141 -2.78 -13.24 -5.69
CA VAL A 141 -1.83 -13.00 -4.59
C VAL A 141 -2.45 -13.56 -3.31
N PRO A 142 -1.79 -14.49 -2.60
CA PRO A 142 -2.32 -15.12 -1.39
C PRO A 142 -2.75 -14.13 -0.32
N MET A 143 -1.99 -13.04 -0.14
CA MET A 143 -2.26 -11.99 0.82
C MET A 143 -2.12 -10.62 0.16
N ALA A 144 -3.25 -9.94 -0.10
CA ALA A 144 -3.28 -8.61 -0.70
C ALA A 144 -3.89 -7.61 0.29
N PHE A 145 -3.26 -6.46 0.47
CA PHE A 145 -3.64 -5.48 1.48
C PHE A 145 -3.62 -4.05 0.96
N THR A 146 -4.46 -3.20 1.55
CA THR A 146 -4.35 -1.74 1.49
C THR A 146 -4.03 -1.22 2.89
N PHE A 147 -2.91 -0.52 3.08
CA PHE A 147 -2.53 0.06 4.36
C PHE A 147 -2.74 1.57 4.32
N GLU A 148 -3.54 2.08 5.23
CA GLU A 148 -3.70 3.51 5.50
C GLU A 148 -2.82 3.86 6.70
N ILE A 149 -1.69 4.52 6.45
CA ILE A 149 -0.59 4.58 7.42
C ILE A 149 -0.59 5.83 8.30
N TYR A 150 -1.40 6.82 7.96
CA TYR A 150 -1.48 8.09 8.65
C TYR A 150 -2.73 8.85 8.24
N GLY A 151 -3.42 9.46 9.19
CA GLY A 151 -4.41 10.49 8.91
C GLY A 151 -4.60 11.39 10.13
N ASP A 152 -4.73 12.69 9.91
CA ASP A 152 -5.05 13.65 10.97
C ASP A 152 -6.53 14.06 10.89
N PRO A 153 -7.41 13.48 11.73
CA PRO A 153 -8.84 13.82 11.73
C PRO A 153 -9.11 15.23 12.28
N THR A 154 -8.13 15.88 12.89
CA THR A 154 -8.23 17.27 13.38
C THR A 154 -7.83 18.30 12.33
N ALA A 155 -7.28 17.86 11.18
CA ALA A 155 -6.96 18.74 10.08
C ALA A 155 -8.24 19.38 9.50
N SER A 156 -8.15 20.65 9.14
CA SER A 156 -9.23 21.30 8.40
C SER A 156 -9.29 20.72 6.99
N SER A 157 -10.48 20.65 6.40
CA SER A 157 -10.65 20.31 4.97
C SER A 157 -9.92 21.25 4.00
N LYS A 158 -9.37 22.38 4.49
CA LYS A 158 -8.51 23.29 3.74
C LYS A 158 -7.02 22.98 3.87
N ASP A 159 -6.62 22.22 4.89
CA ASP A 159 -5.23 21.82 5.16
C ASP A 159 -5.01 20.35 4.78
N CYS A 160 -5.02 20.14 3.46
CA CYS A 160 -4.82 18.83 2.85
C CYS A 160 -3.46 18.23 3.25
N PHE A 161 -2.42 19.06 3.35
CA PHE A 161 -1.09 18.55 3.72
C PHE A 161 -1.11 17.91 5.10
N LYS A 162 -1.64 18.59 6.11
CA LYS A 162 -1.75 18.05 7.46
C LYS A 162 -2.66 16.83 7.55
N MET A 163 -3.75 16.81 6.78
CA MET A 163 -4.69 15.68 6.77
C MET A 163 -4.02 14.37 6.36
N PHE A 164 -3.11 14.44 5.38
CA PHE A 164 -2.49 13.26 4.77
C PHE A 164 -1.03 13.04 5.19
N ASN A 165 -0.39 13.99 5.87
CA ASN A 165 1.04 13.92 6.19
C ASN A 165 1.34 14.45 7.61
N PRO A 166 2.25 13.79 8.34
CA PRO A 166 2.74 14.32 9.60
C PRO A 166 3.52 15.63 9.36
N VAL A 167 3.13 16.68 10.08
CA VAL A 167 3.68 18.04 9.90
C VAL A 167 4.88 18.34 10.78
N ASP A 168 5.03 17.62 11.89
CA ASP A 168 6.18 17.75 12.79
C ASP A 168 7.13 16.54 12.70
N LEU A 169 8.39 16.79 13.04
CA LEU A 169 9.46 15.81 12.90
C LEU A 169 9.26 14.57 13.79
N ALA A 170 8.63 14.73 14.95
CA ALA A 170 8.41 13.62 15.88
C ALA A 170 7.32 12.67 15.32
N ALA A 171 6.20 13.22 14.85
CA ALA A 171 5.17 12.45 14.18
C ALA A 171 5.69 11.79 12.90
N PHE A 172 6.47 12.51 12.08
CA PHE A 172 7.08 11.96 10.88
C PHE A 172 7.98 10.76 11.17
N ASN A 173 8.87 10.89 12.16
CA ASN A 173 9.75 9.79 12.53
C ASN A 173 9.00 8.62 13.15
N ARG A 174 7.94 8.87 13.92
CA ARG A 174 7.08 7.81 14.48
C ARG A 174 6.45 6.99 13.36
N VAL A 175 5.69 7.64 12.47
CA VAL A 175 5.03 6.98 11.33
C VAL A 175 6.04 6.22 10.48
N LEU A 176 7.19 6.85 10.15
CA LEU A 176 8.22 6.19 9.37
C LEU A 176 8.80 4.95 10.08
N ASN A 177 9.06 5.02 11.38
CA ASN A 177 9.63 3.92 12.13
C ASN A 177 8.64 2.77 12.29
N ASP A 178 7.39 3.05 12.66
CA ASP A 178 6.36 2.02 12.86
C ASP A 178 6.09 1.27 11.55
N TRP A 179 5.87 2.00 10.46
CA TRP A 179 5.55 1.36 9.18
C TRP A 179 6.76 0.74 8.48
N SER A 180 7.98 1.26 8.68
CA SER A 180 9.18 0.53 8.22
C SER A 180 9.38 -0.78 9.00
N ALA A 181 9.14 -0.78 10.31
CA ALA A 181 9.19 -1.97 11.15
C ALA A 181 8.09 -2.99 10.81
N ALA A 182 6.90 -2.52 10.41
CA ALA A 182 5.80 -3.37 9.96
C ALA A 182 6.20 -4.30 8.82
N PHE A 183 7.01 -3.83 7.86
CA PHE A 183 7.47 -4.70 6.76
C PHE A 183 8.38 -5.83 7.23
N PHE A 184 9.24 -5.59 8.23
CA PHE A 184 10.01 -6.67 8.84
C PHE A 184 9.13 -7.69 9.56
N THR A 185 8.08 -7.23 10.23
CA THR A 185 7.08 -8.13 10.81
C THR A 185 6.36 -8.94 9.73
N ILE A 186 6.03 -8.34 8.57
CA ILE A 186 5.46 -9.07 7.43
C ILE A 186 6.44 -10.10 6.87
N PHE A 187 7.71 -9.75 6.68
CA PHE A 187 8.72 -10.72 6.21
C PHE A 187 8.90 -11.89 7.18
N LYS A 188 8.78 -11.64 8.49
CA LYS A 188 8.90 -12.68 9.51
C LYS A 188 7.65 -13.56 9.62
N LEU A 189 6.46 -12.95 9.65
CA LEU A 189 5.21 -13.66 9.93
C LEU A 189 4.50 -14.15 8.67
N GLY A 190 4.70 -13.48 7.54
CA GLY A 190 4.08 -13.80 6.26
C GLY A 190 4.29 -15.25 5.81
N PRO A 191 5.53 -15.75 5.76
CA PRO A 191 5.81 -17.15 5.41
C PRO A 191 5.10 -18.15 6.33
N LEU A 192 5.03 -17.88 7.64
CA LEU A 192 4.34 -18.75 8.59
C LEU A 192 2.83 -18.87 8.30
N GLN A 193 2.22 -17.77 7.86
CA GLN A 193 0.81 -17.78 7.43
C GLN A 193 0.62 -18.50 6.09
N LEU A 194 1.64 -18.55 5.24
CA LEU A 194 1.61 -19.23 3.93
C LEU A 194 1.88 -20.74 4.05
N ASP A 195 2.83 -21.15 4.90
CA ASP A 195 3.29 -22.54 5.05
C ASP A 195 2.25 -23.47 5.68
N GLU A 196 1.27 -22.95 6.41
CA GLU A 196 0.11 -23.74 6.82
C GLU A 196 -0.71 -24.30 5.62
N VAL A 197 -0.42 -23.90 4.37
CA VAL A 197 -0.95 -24.59 3.16
C VAL A 197 -0.25 -25.94 2.92
N GLY A 198 0.99 -26.12 3.39
CA GLY A 198 1.84 -27.30 3.14
C GLY A 198 1.74 -28.44 4.16
N SER A 199 1.25 -28.19 5.37
CA SER A 199 1.26 -29.18 6.47
C SER A 199 0.32 -30.39 6.31
N LYS A 200 -0.31 -30.57 5.14
CA LYS A 200 -1.00 -31.82 4.77
C LYS A 200 -0.35 -32.57 3.60
N ALA A 201 0.79 -32.13 3.08
CA ALA A 201 1.54 -32.86 2.06
C ALA A 201 3.06 -32.82 2.30
N SER A 202 3.62 -33.99 2.63
CA SER A 202 5.04 -34.39 2.55
C SER A 202 6.06 -33.74 3.51
N THR A 203 6.30 -34.43 4.63
CA THR A 203 7.55 -34.47 5.39
C THR A 203 8.67 -35.19 4.63
N ALA A 204 9.05 -34.69 3.45
CA ALA A 204 10.17 -35.25 2.69
C ALA A 204 10.79 -34.22 1.75
N ASN A 205 11.51 -33.23 2.29
CA ASN A 205 12.67 -32.55 1.69
C ASN A 205 13.03 -31.29 2.51
N LEU A 206 13.36 -31.48 3.79
CA LEU A 206 13.80 -30.42 4.69
C LEU A 206 15.33 -30.16 4.60
N ASP A 207 15.97 -30.48 3.47
CA ASP A 207 17.44 -30.40 3.34
C ASP A 207 17.91 -29.37 2.30
N LYS A 208 17.01 -28.51 1.79
CA LYS A 208 17.37 -27.53 0.74
C LYS A 208 16.78 -26.14 0.93
N TRP A 209 16.70 -25.67 2.17
CA TRP A 209 16.44 -24.26 2.46
C TRP A 209 17.76 -23.63 2.87
N VAL A 210 18.32 -22.81 1.97
CA VAL A 210 19.45 -21.92 2.32
C VAL A 210 18.90 -20.88 3.29
N SER A 211 19.52 -20.76 4.46
CA SER A 211 19.12 -19.76 5.45
C SER A 211 19.20 -18.38 4.81
N ILE A 212 18.19 -17.54 5.04
CA ILE A 212 18.22 -16.15 4.56
C ILE A 212 19.41 -15.40 5.18
N ASP A 213 19.86 -15.81 6.37
CA ASP A 213 21.09 -15.31 7.00
C ASP A 213 22.32 -15.65 6.17
N GLU A 214 22.37 -16.83 5.54
CA GLU A 214 23.49 -17.29 4.71
C GLU A 214 23.50 -16.61 3.33
N TYR A 215 22.32 -16.33 2.77
CA TYR A 215 22.17 -15.54 1.54
C TYR A 215 22.53 -14.07 1.75
N LEU A 216 22.13 -13.49 2.88
CA LEU A 216 22.47 -12.12 3.26
C LEU A 216 23.95 -11.99 3.65
N ASP A 217 24.53 -12.96 4.35
CA ASP A 217 25.97 -12.98 4.68
C ASP A 217 26.83 -13.04 3.41
N GLY A 218 26.44 -13.83 2.41
CA GLY A 218 27.17 -13.94 1.14
C GLY A 218 27.10 -12.67 0.26
N TYR A 219 25.94 -12.02 0.19
CA TYR A 219 25.72 -10.86 -0.69
C TYR A 219 26.24 -9.53 -0.08
N LEU A 220 26.38 -9.46 1.26
CA LEU A 220 26.65 -8.20 1.98
C LEU A 220 28.08 -8.06 2.51
N MET A 221 28.90 -9.12 2.48
CA MET A 221 30.34 -9.03 2.78
C MET A 221 31.14 -8.15 1.80
N GLU A 222 30.59 -7.85 0.61
CA GLU A 222 31.29 -7.06 -0.41
C GLU A 222 31.16 -5.53 -0.27
N ARG A 223 30.31 -4.98 0.61
CA ARG A 223 30.15 -3.52 0.74
C ARG A 223 30.67 -2.96 2.08
N ARG A 224 31.95 -2.59 2.09
CA ARG A 224 32.53 -1.70 3.12
C ARG A 224 32.19 -0.23 2.83
N ASN A 225 31.78 0.53 3.85
CA ASN A 225 31.74 1.99 3.78
C ASN A 225 33.17 2.55 3.64
N ARG A 226 33.30 3.73 3.01
CA ARG A 226 34.52 4.50 2.74
C ARG A 226 35.40 4.77 3.99
N TYR A 227 34.88 4.54 5.19
CA TYR A 227 35.57 4.71 6.49
C TYR A 227 35.80 3.42 7.29
N GLY A 228 35.54 2.22 6.72
CA GLY A 228 35.97 0.95 7.31
C GLY A 228 35.30 0.54 8.64
N LYS A 229 34.24 1.22 9.08
CA LYS A 229 33.51 0.88 10.31
C LYS A 229 32.47 -0.21 10.03
N LYS A 230 32.51 -1.32 10.80
CA LYS A 230 31.49 -2.37 10.81
C LYS A 230 30.20 -1.78 11.38
N MET A 231 29.17 -1.61 10.54
CA MET A 231 27.80 -1.34 11.00
C MET A 231 27.05 -2.67 11.05
N GLU A 232 26.23 -2.88 12.07
CA GLU A 232 25.41 -4.08 12.17
C GLU A 232 24.41 -4.13 10.99
N VAL A 233 24.18 -5.32 10.43
CA VAL A 233 23.43 -5.53 9.17
C VAL A 233 22.02 -4.94 9.22
N LEU A 234 21.39 -4.97 10.40
CA LEU A 234 20.10 -4.35 10.65
C LEU A 234 20.15 -2.82 10.54
N ASP A 235 21.21 -2.17 11.02
CA ASP A 235 21.34 -0.72 10.94
C ASP A 235 21.52 -0.24 9.50
N LEU A 236 22.28 -0.98 8.68
CA LEU A 236 22.47 -0.65 7.27
C LEU A 236 21.19 -0.90 6.46
N GLY A 237 20.51 -2.03 6.68
CA GLY A 237 19.21 -2.34 6.06
C GLY A 237 18.13 -1.33 6.45
N MET A 238 18.07 -0.95 7.74
CA MET A 238 17.19 0.11 8.24
C MET A 238 17.55 1.46 7.63
N GLN A 239 18.83 1.77 7.44
CA GLN A 239 19.27 3.03 6.83
C GLN A 239 18.92 3.09 5.34
N GLU A 240 19.11 2.02 4.58
CA GLU A 240 18.75 1.93 3.16
C GLU A 240 17.22 1.99 2.98
N ILE A 241 16.45 1.21 3.74
CA ILE A 241 14.97 1.26 3.71
C ILE A 241 14.47 2.64 4.13
N ARG A 242 15.02 3.25 5.19
CA ARG A 242 14.70 4.64 5.56
C ARG A 242 15.06 5.63 4.45
N THR A 243 16.12 5.37 3.69
CA THR A 243 16.52 6.23 2.56
C THR A 243 15.56 6.07 1.38
N TYR A 244 15.17 4.84 1.03
CA TYR A 244 14.13 4.58 0.04
C TYR A 244 12.80 5.20 0.45
N PHE A 245 12.37 5.01 1.70
CA PHE A 245 11.16 5.64 2.23
C PHE A 245 11.26 7.16 2.25
N ARG A 246 12.41 7.75 2.57
CA ARG A 246 12.59 9.22 2.55
C ARG A 246 12.56 9.78 1.13
N LEU A 247 13.25 9.15 0.19
CA LEU A 247 13.23 9.54 -1.22
C LEU A 247 11.83 9.35 -1.81
N PHE A 248 11.14 8.28 -1.39
CA PHE A 248 9.76 8.01 -1.73
C PHE A 248 8.81 9.06 -1.14
N LEU A 249 8.86 9.35 0.16
CA LEU A 249 8.08 10.41 0.81
C LEU A 249 8.34 11.76 0.15
N LEU A 250 9.59 12.05 -0.21
CA LEU A 250 9.93 13.25 -0.97
C LEU A 250 9.24 13.25 -2.35
N SER A 251 9.25 12.12 -3.07
CA SER A 251 8.58 11.98 -4.36
C SER A 251 7.05 12.10 -4.25
N SER A 252 6.45 11.50 -3.22
CA SER A 252 5.02 11.59 -2.91
C SER A 252 4.63 12.99 -2.50
N VAL A 253 5.46 13.69 -1.71
CA VAL A 253 5.29 15.11 -1.37
C VAL A 253 5.34 15.98 -2.62
N LEU A 254 6.26 15.73 -3.55
CA LEU A 254 6.33 16.48 -4.81
C LEU A 254 5.11 16.23 -5.71
N LEU A 255 4.66 14.97 -5.82
CA LEU A 255 3.44 14.60 -6.55
C LEU A 255 2.19 15.19 -5.88
N PHE A 256 2.18 15.27 -4.56
CA PHE A 256 1.07 15.79 -3.76
C PHE A 256 1.02 17.33 -3.71
N ILE A 257 2.16 18.03 -3.77
CA ILE A 257 2.21 19.49 -3.98
C ILE A 257 1.55 19.84 -5.33
N MET A 258 1.74 19.00 -6.35
CA MET A 258 1.05 19.18 -7.63
C MET A 258 -0.47 18.95 -7.53
N PHE A 259 -0.90 17.99 -6.71
CA PHE A 259 -2.32 17.74 -6.40
C PHE A 259 -2.97 18.93 -5.64
N CYS A 260 -2.36 19.36 -4.53
CA CYS A 260 -2.86 20.50 -3.73
C CYS A 260 -2.90 21.82 -4.51
N SER A 261 -1.89 22.07 -5.35
CA SER A 261 -1.83 23.26 -6.20
C SER A 261 -2.98 23.31 -7.22
N ARG A 262 -3.53 22.15 -7.63
CA ARG A 262 -4.66 22.08 -8.55
C ARG A 262 -6.01 22.26 -7.87
N ILE A 263 -6.21 21.71 -6.67
CA ILE A 263 -7.43 21.97 -5.87
C ILE A 263 -7.56 23.47 -5.56
N SER A 264 -6.45 24.12 -5.24
CA SER A 264 -6.41 25.58 -5.02
C SER A 264 -6.82 26.36 -6.27
N LYS A 265 -6.31 25.99 -7.45
CA LYS A 265 -6.68 26.63 -8.73
C LYS A 265 -8.13 26.37 -9.14
N GLY A 266 -8.69 25.20 -8.85
CA GLY A 266 -10.10 24.87 -9.13
C GLY A 266 -11.08 25.70 -8.30
N LYS A 267 -10.70 26.11 -7.09
CA LYS A 267 -11.55 26.94 -6.20
C LYS A 267 -11.38 28.45 -6.44
N SER A 268 -10.23 28.92 -6.91
CA SER A 268 -10.00 30.34 -7.25
C SER A 268 -10.51 30.76 -8.63
N GLY A 269 -11.09 29.86 -9.42
CA GLY A 269 -11.54 30.11 -10.80
C GLY A 269 -13.02 30.45 -11.00
N ARG A 270 -13.83 30.60 -9.95
CA ARG A 270 -15.24 31.02 -10.10
C ARG A 270 -15.36 32.56 -10.07
N PRO A 271 -15.75 33.24 -11.16
CA PRO A 271 -16.22 34.60 -11.06
C PRO A 271 -17.56 34.59 -10.32
N ILE A 272 -17.70 35.43 -9.30
CA ILE A 272 -18.98 35.78 -8.71
C ILE A 272 -19.75 36.57 -9.78
N VAL A 273 -20.61 35.90 -10.55
CA VAL A 273 -21.59 36.59 -11.38
C VAL A 273 -22.68 37.07 -10.43
N SER A 274 -22.61 38.35 -10.08
CA SER A 274 -23.68 39.06 -9.38
C SER A 274 -24.92 39.07 -10.28
N ALA A 275 -26.02 38.51 -9.80
CA ALA A 275 -27.31 38.64 -10.45
C ALA A 275 -27.77 40.11 -10.35
N ILE A 276 -27.77 40.82 -11.48
CA ILE A 276 -28.48 42.10 -11.62
C ILE A 276 -29.91 41.77 -12.03
N ALA A 277 -30.86 42.27 -11.24
CA ALA A 277 -32.29 42.15 -11.47
C ALA A 277 -32.74 42.95 -12.70
N LEU A 278 -33.65 42.35 -13.47
CA LEU A 278 -34.69 43.01 -14.28
C LEU A 278 -35.93 42.13 -14.26
#